data_AF-A0A9D7HVT0-F1
#
_entry.id   AF-A0A9D7HVT0-F1
#
_cell.length_a   1.000
_cell.length_b   1.000
_cell.length_c   1.000
_cell.angle_alpha   90.00
_cell.angle_beta   90.00
_cell.angle_gamma   90.00
#
_symmetry.space_group_name_H-M   'P 1'
#
loop_
_entity.id
_entity.type
_entity.pdbx_description
1 polymer ?
#
loop_
_entity_poly.entity_id
_entity_poly.type
_entity_poly.pdbx_seq_one_letter_code
_entity_poly.pdbx_strand_id
1 'polypeptide(L)'
;MKLAVISDTHFGDPDCLLATFKDLSSRSDPIIGSRYEQFRQAAGQDNDFLVVLGDILDFSVCSYRESFEVARTFFRQIQKDGIAQSIIYVPGNHDADVWHLYEYEVNVIRRIAAGKNAHDFLYSVPGVLDGRSKTPGVQFRLHGIKPSPNYRYGYGGTFIDSITLESQSDESCTGEVLNFALAYPNLYLLTDQGSVLLTHGHYLEEYWSMLGEWALEIAGKDMGITGIPTIRELVEINFPFNQLACSGAGQAGPLTRNVILPLQRDARSRDIKRIERYLDGILARIDKLIPGRYVIDEIVTDALLRQLRSRIIDTILKIEPTRFNEKFVHEAHVQERFKRYFRSCCAELKEIEPELTDNPNRLVFGHTHRPISWQIGGLEGAPAFSTGTGRQVHFCNLGGWLSNYGAKEFCGAEVLTFDSDSQVFRSERIE
;
A
#
# COMPACT_ATOMS: atom_id res chain seq x y z
N MET A 1 8.64 20.11 13.84
CA MET A 1 8.47 18.78 13.23
C MET A 1 8.83 18.87 11.77
N LYS A 2 9.74 18.01 11.30
CA LYS A 2 10.09 17.87 9.87
C LYS A 2 9.83 16.45 9.40
N LEU A 3 9.28 16.30 8.21
CA LEU A 3 9.08 14.98 7.61
C LEU A 3 9.31 14.98 6.11
N ALA A 4 9.66 13.80 5.61
CA ALA A 4 9.66 13.44 4.19
C ALA A 4 8.66 12.29 3.96
N VAL A 5 8.03 12.25 2.78
CA VAL A 5 7.06 11.22 2.39
C VAL A 5 7.44 10.68 1.02
N ILE A 6 7.51 9.37 0.90
CA ILE A 6 7.66 8.62 -0.36
C ILE A 6 6.67 7.46 -0.40
N SER A 7 6.47 6.85 -1.57
CA SER A 7 5.57 5.72 -1.78
C SER A 7 6.11 4.77 -2.84
N ASP A 8 5.53 3.56 -2.94
CA ASP A 8 5.73 2.62 -4.06
C ASP A 8 7.22 2.34 -4.31
N THR A 9 7.93 1.97 -3.25
CA THR A 9 9.36 1.62 -3.35
C THR A 9 9.58 0.22 -3.87
N HIS A 10 8.67 -0.72 -3.60
CA HIS A 10 8.69 -2.11 -4.08
C HIS A 10 10.03 -2.83 -3.86
N PHE A 11 10.59 -2.78 -2.66
CA PHE A 11 11.84 -3.47 -2.35
C PHE A 11 11.71 -4.98 -2.59
N GLY A 12 12.62 -5.49 -3.41
CA GLY A 12 12.64 -6.87 -3.91
C GLY A 12 12.14 -7.02 -5.35
N ASP A 13 11.48 -6.00 -5.92
CA ASP A 13 11.28 -5.92 -7.36
C ASP A 13 12.62 -5.61 -8.06
N PRO A 14 12.99 -6.35 -9.13
CA PRO A 14 14.26 -6.14 -9.84
C PRO A 14 14.40 -4.74 -10.48
N ASP A 15 13.29 -4.06 -10.75
CA ASP A 15 13.25 -2.75 -11.38
C ASP A 15 13.23 -1.60 -10.35
N CYS A 16 13.39 -1.89 -9.04
CA CYS A 16 13.53 -0.90 -7.98
C CYS A 16 14.81 -0.06 -8.14
N LEU A 17 14.65 1.26 -8.07
CA LEU A 17 15.71 2.24 -8.29
C LEU A 17 16.31 2.81 -6.99
N LEU A 18 15.71 2.52 -5.83
CA LEU A 18 16.22 2.94 -4.51
C LEU A 18 17.18 1.94 -3.89
N ALA A 19 16.91 0.63 -4.06
CA ALA A 19 17.79 -0.46 -3.67
C ALA A 19 17.44 -1.71 -4.48
N THR A 20 18.44 -2.50 -4.85
CA THR A 20 18.22 -3.71 -5.67
C THR A 20 19.34 -4.72 -5.44
N PHE A 21 19.23 -5.92 -6.02
CA PHE A 21 20.32 -6.88 -6.04
C PHE A 21 21.34 -6.54 -7.12
N LYS A 22 22.63 -6.64 -6.77
CA LYS A 22 23.71 -6.47 -7.75
C LYS A 22 23.65 -7.54 -8.85
N ASP A 23 23.36 -8.79 -8.47
CA ASP A 23 23.09 -9.87 -9.40
C ASP A 23 21.60 -10.28 -9.31
N LEU A 24 20.83 -9.87 -10.31
CA LEU A 24 19.40 -10.15 -10.41
C LEU A 24 19.10 -11.65 -10.65
N SER A 25 20.07 -12.42 -11.13
CA SER A 25 19.88 -13.85 -11.44
C SER A 25 20.00 -14.72 -10.19
N SER A 26 21.00 -14.44 -9.35
CA SER A 26 21.19 -15.11 -8.06
C SER A 26 20.35 -14.48 -6.94
N ARG A 27 19.88 -13.24 -7.12
CA ARG A 27 19.24 -12.42 -6.08
C ARG A 27 20.10 -12.38 -4.82
N SER A 28 21.37 -12.02 -5.01
CA SER A 28 22.37 -11.87 -3.96
C SER A 28 23.00 -10.48 -3.99
N ASP A 29 23.64 -10.11 -2.88
CA ASP A 29 24.37 -8.85 -2.71
C ASP A 29 23.49 -7.60 -2.94
N PRO A 30 22.55 -7.30 -2.03
CA PRO A 30 21.73 -6.11 -2.13
C PRO A 30 22.58 -4.84 -2.04
N ILE A 31 22.37 -3.90 -2.95
CA ILE A 31 23.08 -2.63 -3.09
C ILE A 31 22.11 -1.46 -3.14
N ILE A 32 22.64 -0.27 -2.86
CA ILE A 32 21.91 0.98 -3.04
C ILE A 32 21.68 1.25 -4.53
N GLY A 33 20.46 1.64 -4.87
CA GLY A 33 20.01 1.84 -6.24
C GLY A 33 20.49 3.17 -6.83
N SER A 34 20.35 3.30 -8.15
CA SER A 34 20.88 4.44 -8.92
C SER A 34 20.21 5.77 -8.60
N ARG A 35 18.98 5.78 -8.05
CA ARG A 35 18.20 6.99 -7.75
C ARG A 35 18.23 7.37 -6.27
N TYR A 36 18.91 6.59 -5.43
CA TYR A 36 18.99 6.87 -3.99
C TYR A 36 19.57 8.25 -3.68
N GLU A 37 20.61 8.69 -4.39
CA GLU A 37 21.22 9.99 -4.13
C GLU A 37 20.28 11.16 -4.42
N GLN A 38 19.46 11.04 -5.47
CA GLN A 38 18.44 12.05 -5.80
C GLN A 38 17.33 12.06 -4.76
N PHE A 39 16.88 10.88 -4.31
CA PHE A 39 15.98 10.76 -3.18
C PHE A 39 16.55 11.43 -1.93
N ARG A 40 17.81 11.15 -1.57
CA ARG A 40 18.49 11.71 -0.40
C ARG A 40 18.53 13.25 -0.46
N GLN A 41 18.84 13.80 -1.62
CA GLN A 41 18.87 15.26 -1.81
C GLN A 41 17.48 15.88 -1.65
N ALA A 42 16.44 15.25 -2.21
CA ALA A 42 15.07 15.75 -2.14
C ALA A 42 14.43 15.59 -0.76
N ALA A 43 14.68 14.47 -0.07
CA ALA A 43 14.18 14.19 1.27
C ALA A 43 14.88 15.03 2.35
N GLY A 44 16.12 15.43 2.09
CA GLY A 44 16.95 16.13 3.07
C GLY A 44 17.38 15.24 4.23
N GLN A 45 17.87 15.87 5.29
CA GLN A 45 18.39 15.22 6.49
C GLN A 45 17.70 15.76 7.74
N ASP A 46 17.91 15.06 8.85
CA ASP A 46 17.43 15.43 10.18
C ASP A 46 15.90 15.53 10.29
N ASN A 47 15.16 14.77 9.47
CA ASN A 47 13.72 14.67 9.60
C ASN A 47 13.36 13.93 10.91
N ASP A 48 12.26 14.32 11.55
CA ASP A 48 11.68 13.54 12.64
C ASP A 48 11.17 12.20 12.09
N PHE A 49 10.51 12.25 10.93
CA PHE A 49 9.93 11.08 10.29
C PHE A 49 10.27 10.98 8.80
N LEU A 50 10.55 9.78 8.34
CA LEU A 50 10.32 9.39 6.95
C LEU A 50 9.04 8.55 6.90
N VAL A 51 8.03 9.05 6.19
CA VAL A 51 6.80 8.32 5.94
C VAL A 51 6.97 7.51 4.65
N VAL A 52 6.77 6.21 4.74
CA VAL A 52 6.75 5.31 3.58
C VAL A 52 5.30 4.85 3.35
N LEU A 53 4.69 5.34 2.28
CA LEU A 53 3.24 5.42 2.07
C LEU A 53 2.67 4.33 1.16
N GLY A 54 2.95 3.07 1.47
CA GLY A 54 2.38 1.92 0.76
C GLY A 54 3.28 1.35 -0.32
N ASP A 55 3.07 0.06 -0.59
CA ASP A 55 3.85 -0.78 -1.51
C ASP A 55 5.37 -0.59 -1.32
N ILE A 56 5.81 -0.68 -0.05
CA ILE A 56 7.20 -0.54 0.35
C ILE A 56 7.97 -1.82 0.01
N LEU A 57 7.41 -2.98 0.39
CA LEU A 57 7.97 -4.30 0.11
C LEU A 57 7.12 -4.97 -0.98
N ASP A 58 7.74 -5.74 -1.88
CA ASP A 58 6.98 -6.46 -2.91
C ASP A 58 6.92 -7.97 -2.66
N PHE A 59 5.99 -8.39 -1.81
CA PHE A 59 5.79 -9.81 -1.52
C PHE A 59 5.06 -10.56 -2.64
N SER A 60 4.62 -9.88 -3.70
CA SER A 60 3.90 -10.50 -4.83
C SER A 60 4.85 -11.13 -5.86
N VAL A 61 6.08 -10.62 -5.96
CA VAL A 61 7.07 -11.06 -6.97
C VAL A 61 8.36 -11.65 -6.40
N CYS A 62 8.58 -11.51 -5.09
CA CYS A 62 9.77 -12.04 -4.42
C CYS A 62 9.45 -12.60 -3.04
N SER A 63 10.38 -13.40 -2.51
CA SER A 63 10.24 -13.99 -1.18
C SER A 63 10.45 -12.97 -0.08
N TYR A 64 9.90 -13.22 1.12
CA TYR A 64 10.16 -12.39 2.30
C TYR A 64 11.64 -12.10 2.51
N ARG A 65 12.48 -13.14 2.42
CA ARG A 65 13.95 -13.01 2.55
C ARG A 65 14.49 -11.94 1.62
N GLU A 66 14.12 -12.01 0.34
CA GLU A 66 14.63 -11.11 -0.68
C GLU A 66 14.13 -9.67 -0.48
N SER A 67 12.84 -9.47 -0.21
CA SER A 67 12.28 -8.14 0.06
C SER A 67 12.95 -7.49 1.27
N PHE A 68 13.10 -8.24 2.38
CA PHE A 68 13.70 -7.73 3.61
C PHE A 68 15.21 -7.48 3.46
N GLU A 69 15.95 -8.29 2.70
CA GLU A 69 17.37 -8.06 2.43
C GLU A 69 17.60 -6.74 1.66
N VAL A 70 16.79 -6.47 0.63
CA VAL A 70 16.88 -5.21 -0.13
C VAL A 70 16.46 -4.01 0.72
N ALA A 71 15.33 -4.13 1.42
CA ALA A 71 14.84 -3.07 2.30
C ALA A 71 15.81 -2.76 3.45
N ARG A 72 16.47 -3.79 4.03
CA ARG A 72 17.55 -3.61 5.01
C ARG A 72 18.67 -2.72 4.47
N THR A 73 19.12 -2.98 3.25
CA THR A 73 20.17 -2.16 2.61
C THR A 73 19.75 -0.70 2.52
N PHE A 74 18.51 -0.43 2.09
CA PHE A 74 17.96 0.92 2.06
C PHE A 74 17.88 1.56 3.46
N PHE A 75 17.21 0.94 4.42
CA PHE A 75 16.98 1.54 5.74
C PHE A 75 18.27 1.73 6.56
N ARG A 76 19.30 0.90 6.35
CA ARG A 76 20.63 1.16 6.91
C ARG A 76 21.27 2.41 6.32
N GLN A 77 21.09 2.62 5.01
CA GLN A 77 21.62 3.80 4.35
C GLN A 77 20.85 5.07 4.78
N ILE A 78 19.54 4.98 5.00
CA ILE A 78 18.72 6.03 5.64
C ILE A 78 19.28 6.42 7.02
N GLN A 79 19.60 5.45 7.88
CA GLN A 79 20.21 5.72 9.19
C GLN A 79 21.59 6.36 9.04
N LYS A 80 22.45 5.79 8.18
CA LYS A 80 23.82 6.27 7.96
C LYS A 80 23.86 7.71 7.46
N ASP A 81 22.93 8.08 6.59
CA ASP A 81 22.85 9.42 6.02
C ASP A 81 22.05 10.39 6.89
N GLY A 82 21.50 9.94 8.03
CA GLY A 82 20.73 10.79 8.93
C GLY A 82 19.47 11.36 8.30
N ILE A 83 18.81 10.61 7.40
CA ILE A 83 17.62 11.11 6.69
C ILE A 83 16.46 11.37 7.65
N ALA A 84 16.21 10.41 8.55
CA ALA A 84 15.12 10.49 9.52
C ALA A 84 15.45 9.74 10.82
N GLN A 85 14.82 10.19 11.91
CA GLN A 85 15.00 9.61 13.24
C GLN A 85 14.08 8.40 13.50
N SER A 86 12.95 8.31 12.80
CA SER A 86 12.03 7.17 12.83
C SER A 86 11.26 7.06 11.52
N ILE A 87 10.69 5.88 11.29
CA ILE A 87 9.87 5.61 10.11
C ILE A 87 8.40 5.53 10.52
N ILE A 88 7.52 6.15 9.75
CA ILE A 88 6.08 5.86 9.79
C ILE A 88 5.78 5.00 8.57
N TYR A 89 5.45 3.75 8.83
CA TYR A 89 5.19 2.75 7.82
C TYR A 89 3.69 2.63 7.62
N VAL A 90 3.20 2.95 6.42
CA VAL A 90 1.80 2.78 6.04
C VAL A 90 1.73 1.66 5.01
N PRO A 91 1.30 0.44 5.37
CA PRO A 91 1.23 -0.67 4.43
C PRO A 91 0.31 -0.38 3.24
N GLY A 92 0.70 -0.87 2.08
CA GLY A 92 -0.08 -0.91 0.85
C GLY A 92 -0.70 -2.28 0.60
N ASN A 93 -0.98 -2.58 -0.66
CA ASN A 93 -1.53 -3.88 -1.03
C ASN A 93 -0.41 -4.93 -1.20
N HIS A 94 0.75 -4.56 -1.77
CA HIS A 94 1.87 -5.49 -2.01
C HIS A 94 2.53 -6.00 -0.73
N ASP A 95 2.44 -5.23 0.34
CA ASP A 95 2.99 -5.49 1.66
C ASP A 95 1.93 -5.51 2.76
N ALA A 96 0.67 -5.80 2.41
CA ALA A 96 -0.42 -5.96 3.38
C ALA A 96 -0.07 -6.98 4.49
N ASP A 97 0.73 -8.00 4.20
CA ASP A 97 1.18 -8.95 5.22
C ASP A 97 2.11 -8.33 6.28
N VAL A 98 2.77 -7.18 6.04
CA VAL A 98 3.49 -6.48 7.13
C VAL A 98 2.51 -6.07 8.23
N TRP A 99 1.33 -5.56 7.85
CA TRP A 99 0.27 -5.24 8.81
C TRP A 99 -0.18 -6.48 9.56
N HIS A 100 -0.35 -7.60 8.84
CA HIS A 100 -0.82 -8.83 9.45
C HIS A 100 0.20 -9.43 10.41
N LEU A 101 1.47 -9.44 10.04
CA LEU A 101 2.56 -9.89 10.92
C LEU A 101 2.64 -9.02 12.17
N TYR A 102 2.42 -7.71 12.05
CA TYR A 102 2.33 -6.80 13.18
C TYR A 102 1.15 -7.15 14.11
N GLU A 103 -0.05 -7.35 13.54
CA GLU A 103 -1.23 -7.77 14.29
C GLU A 103 -1.02 -9.11 15.00
N TYR A 104 -0.48 -10.12 14.30
CA TYR A 104 -0.11 -11.40 14.92
C TYR A 104 0.91 -11.22 16.03
N GLU A 105 1.97 -10.44 15.81
CA GLU A 105 3.01 -10.22 16.80
C GLU A 105 2.43 -9.59 18.09
N VAL A 106 1.71 -8.48 17.94
CA VAL A 106 1.25 -7.65 19.06
C VAL A 106 0.02 -8.24 19.75
N ASN A 107 -0.96 -8.72 18.98
CA ASN A 107 -2.25 -9.17 19.51
C ASN A 107 -2.28 -10.67 19.83
N VAL A 108 -1.37 -11.49 19.28
CA VAL A 108 -1.38 -12.95 19.50
C VAL A 108 -0.08 -13.43 20.15
N ILE A 109 1.02 -13.37 19.42
CA ILE A 109 2.28 -14.05 19.75
C ILE A 109 2.85 -13.55 21.07
N ARG A 110 3.08 -12.24 21.21
CA ARG A 110 3.66 -11.65 22.44
C ARG A 110 2.78 -11.85 23.66
N ARG A 111 1.47 -11.83 23.47
CA ARG A 111 0.50 -11.99 24.56
C ARG A 111 0.52 -13.40 25.09
N ILE A 112 0.43 -14.40 24.20
CA ILE A 112 0.50 -15.81 24.57
C ILE A 112 1.87 -16.15 25.17
N ALA A 113 2.96 -15.64 24.59
CA ALA A 113 4.31 -15.82 25.14
C ALA A 113 4.46 -15.24 26.55
N ALA A 114 3.72 -14.17 26.88
CA ALA A 114 3.65 -13.59 28.20
C ALA A 114 2.58 -14.22 29.12
N GLY A 115 1.97 -15.35 28.73
CA GLY A 115 0.92 -16.04 29.50
C GLY A 115 -0.42 -15.30 29.56
N LYS A 116 -0.70 -14.39 28.62
CA LYS A 116 -1.95 -13.62 28.51
C LYS A 116 -2.81 -14.14 27.36
N ASN A 117 -4.12 -13.92 27.44
CA ASN A 117 -5.04 -14.21 26.34
C ASN A 117 -4.72 -13.34 25.13
N ALA A 118 -4.84 -13.92 23.93
CA ALA A 118 -4.80 -13.16 22.67
C ALA A 118 -5.89 -12.09 22.62
N HIS A 119 -5.68 -11.07 21.80
CA HIS A 119 -6.66 -10.08 21.42
C HIS A 119 -7.14 -10.33 19.99
N ASP A 120 -8.33 -9.82 19.68
CA ASP A 120 -8.80 -9.71 18.31
C ASP A 120 -7.90 -8.75 17.50
N PHE A 121 -7.93 -8.91 16.18
CA PHE A 121 -7.25 -7.97 15.31
C PHE A 121 -7.96 -6.61 15.29
N LEU A 122 -7.16 -5.55 15.22
CA LEU A 122 -7.65 -4.18 15.17
C LEU A 122 -8.10 -3.80 13.75
N TYR A 123 -7.48 -4.42 12.74
CA TYR A 123 -7.67 -4.21 11.30
C TYR A 123 -7.32 -2.80 10.80
N SER A 124 -7.75 -1.73 11.49
CA SER A 124 -7.38 -0.34 11.19
C SER A 124 -6.83 0.34 12.45
N VAL A 125 -5.65 0.93 12.33
CA VAL A 125 -5.03 1.79 13.35
C VAL A 125 -4.51 3.04 12.64
N PRO A 126 -5.36 4.05 12.45
CA PRO A 126 -4.95 5.28 11.79
C PRO A 126 -3.95 6.06 12.65
N GLY A 127 -2.96 6.66 12.00
CA GLY A 127 -2.00 7.56 12.62
C GLY A 127 -2.45 9.02 12.55
N VAL A 128 -2.07 9.82 13.53
CA VAL A 128 -2.22 11.28 13.50
C VAL A 128 -0.90 11.96 13.83
N LEU A 129 -0.45 12.82 12.93
CA LEU A 129 0.63 13.78 13.13
C LEU A 129 0.03 15.16 13.33
N ASP A 130 0.33 15.80 14.45
CA ASP A 130 -0.07 17.17 14.69
C ASP A 130 1.10 18.11 14.42
N GLY A 131 1.07 18.70 13.23
CA GLY A 131 2.04 19.67 12.74
C GLY A 131 1.60 21.11 12.90
N ARG A 132 0.54 21.43 13.68
CA ARG A 132 0.09 22.81 13.90
C ARG A 132 1.12 23.62 14.69
N SER A 133 1.28 24.91 14.37
CA SER A 133 2.29 25.78 14.99
C SER A 133 2.09 25.97 16.50
N LYS A 134 0.86 25.81 17.00
CA LYS A 134 0.51 25.93 18.42
C LYS A 134 0.79 24.65 19.21
N THR A 135 1.07 23.54 18.53
CA THR A 135 1.30 22.26 19.18
C THR A 135 2.74 22.18 19.66
N PRO A 136 2.99 21.98 20.98
CA PRO A 136 4.34 21.94 21.49
C PRO A 136 5.03 20.63 21.11
N GLY A 137 6.21 20.76 20.49
CA GLY A 137 7.06 19.63 20.12
C GLY A 137 6.48 18.77 18.99
N VAL A 138 7.03 17.57 18.82
CA VAL A 138 6.55 16.60 17.82
C VAL A 138 5.45 15.77 18.46
N GLN A 139 4.24 15.84 17.91
CA GLN A 139 3.11 15.03 18.37
C GLN A 139 2.69 14.05 17.29
N PHE A 140 2.93 12.77 17.58
CA PHE A 140 2.51 11.65 16.77
C PHE A 140 1.74 10.65 17.64
N ARG A 141 0.61 10.15 17.15
CA ARG A 141 -0.19 9.14 17.83
C ARG A 141 -0.80 8.12 16.90
N LEU A 142 -0.94 6.89 17.38
CA LEU A 142 -1.72 5.83 16.76
C LEU A 142 -3.06 5.71 17.50
N HIS A 143 -4.18 5.78 16.77
CA HIS A 143 -5.50 5.76 17.39
C HIS A 143 -5.74 4.46 18.16
N GLY A 144 -6.24 4.58 19.40
CA GLY A 144 -6.50 3.43 20.27
C GLY A 144 -5.25 2.75 20.86
N ILE A 145 -4.04 3.18 20.50
CA ILE A 145 -2.79 2.58 20.99
C ILE A 145 -2.13 3.49 22.03
N LYS A 146 -1.67 2.89 23.13
CA LYS A 146 -0.93 3.62 24.17
C LYS A 146 0.54 3.76 23.79
N PRO A 147 1.12 4.97 23.80
CA PRO A 147 2.54 5.14 23.53
C PRO A 147 3.38 4.55 24.67
N SER A 148 4.51 3.95 24.31
CA SER A 148 5.52 3.42 25.21
C SER A 148 6.61 4.47 25.46
N PRO A 149 6.99 4.74 26.72
CA PRO A 149 8.05 5.71 27.04
C PRO A 149 9.45 5.24 26.60
N ASN A 150 9.60 3.98 26.20
CA ASN A 150 10.89 3.42 25.77
C ASN A 150 11.30 3.87 24.35
N TYR A 151 10.37 4.44 23.59
CA TYR A 151 10.61 4.87 22.21
C TYR A 151 10.39 6.38 22.10
N ARG A 152 11.26 7.06 21.35
CA ARG A 152 11.28 8.53 21.22
C ARG A 152 9.91 9.13 20.88
N TYR A 153 9.17 8.47 19.98
CA TYR A 153 7.84 8.89 19.55
C TYR A 153 6.72 7.97 20.05
N GLY A 154 7.00 7.13 21.05
CA GLY A 154 6.00 6.26 21.68
C GLY A 154 5.83 4.89 21.02
N TYR A 155 6.33 4.66 19.81
CA TYR A 155 6.06 3.45 19.05
C TYR A 155 7.34 2.82 18.53
N GLY A 156 7.38 1.49 18.56
CA GLY A 156 8.54 0.67 18.24
C GLY A 156 8.54 -0.62 19.05
N GLY A 157 9.69 -1.27 19.05
CA GLY A 157 9.89 -2.61 19.56
C GLY A 157 9.06 -3.65 18.83
N THR A 158 9.00 -3.67 17.49
CA THR A 158 8.32 -4.71 16.71
C THR A 158 9.30 -5.43 15.77
N PHE A 159 8.84 -6.48 15.09
CA PHE A 159 9.70 -7.30 14.24
C PHE A 159 10.41 -6.46 13.15
N ILE A 160 9.73 -5.44 12.62
CA ILE A 160 10.26 -4.62 11.52
C ILE A 160 11.42 -3.71 11.98
N ASP A 161 11.50 -3.34 13.26
CA ASP A 161 12.56 -2.46 13.76
C ASP A 161 13.94 -3.12 13.65
N SER A 162 13.94 -4.45 13.72
CA SER A 162 15.17 -5.25 13.59
C SER A 162 15.66 -5.37 12.14
N ILE A 163 14.96 -4.78 11.15
CA ILE A 163 15.35 -4.87 9.74
C ILE A 163 16.76 -4.32 9.50
N THR A 164 17.18 -3.31 10.28
CA THR A 164 18.50 -2.67 10.14
C THR A 164 19.62 -3.43 10.85
N LEU A 165 19.31 -4.41 11.70
CA LEU A 165 20.31 -5.20 12.41
C LEU A 165 21.04 -6.20 11.49
N GLU A 166 22.29 -6.50 11.81
CA GLU A 166 23.13 -7.47 11.12
C GLU A 166 23.19 -8.77 11.88
N SER A 167 22.77 -9.86 11.25
CA SER A 167 22.99 -11.20 11.81
C SER A 167 24.47 -11.55 11.70
N GLN A 168 25.12 -11.79 12.83
CA GLN A 168 26.47 -12.36 12.88
C GLN A 168 26.43 -13.89 13.07
N SER A 169 25.34 -14.39 13.64
CA SER A 169 25.00 -15.80 13.79
C SER A 169 23.47 -15.94 13.95
N ASP A 170 22.97 -17.17 14.02
CA ASP A 170 21.55 -17.44 14.30
C ASP A 170 21.10 -16.88 15.67
N GLU A 171 22.03 -16.59 16.59
CA GLU A 171 21.72 -16.17 17.96
C GLU A 171 22.13 -14.72 18.30
N SER A 172 22.84 -14.02 17.41
CA SER A 172 23.38 -12.70 17.70
C SER A 172 23.24 -11.72 16.55
N CYS A 173 22.67 -10.55 16.85
CA CYS A 173 22.58 -9.42 15.93
C CYS A 173 23.38 -8.22 16.43
N THR A 174 23.99 -7.46 15.52
CA THR A 174 24.74 -6.22 15.82
C THR A 174 24.19 -5.04 15.01
N GLY A 175 24.35 -3.83 15.51
CA GLY A 175 23.94 -2.59 14.83
C GLY A 175 22.91 -1.80 15.63
N GLU A 176 22.46 -0.68 15.04
CA GLU A 176 21.46 0.19 15.65
C GLU A 176 20.08 -0.07 15.05
N VAL A 177 19.09 -0.19 15.93
CA VAL A 177 17.68 -0.36 15.57
C VAL A 177 17.14 0.96 15.02
N LEU A 178 16.42 0.89 13.89
CA LEU A 178 15.58 1.98 13.41
C LEU A 178 14.14 1.70 13.86
N ASN A 179 13.51 2.66 14.55
CA ASN A 179 12.14 2.46 15.03
C ASN A 179 11.13 2.73 13.91
N PHE A 180 10.14 1.84 13.80
CA PHE A 180 9.01 1.97 12.91
C PHE A 180 7.72 2.09 13.74
N ALA A 181 6.87 3.02 13.34
CA ALA A 181 5.48 3.07 13.75
C ALA A 181 4.60 2.64 12.58
N LEU A 182 3.72 1.68 12.80
CA LEU A 182 2.79 1.22 11.76
C LEU A 182 1.44 1.91 11.93
N ALA A 183 1.04 2.68 10.92
CA ALA A 183 -0.29 3.28 10.80
C ALA A 183 -0.98 2.66 9.59
N TYR A 184 -2.24 2.24 9.72
CA TYR A 184 -2.94 1.57 8.61
C TYR A 184 -4.46 1.82 8.66
N PRO A 185 -5.12 2.04 7.50
CA PRO A 185 -4.56 2.31 6.18
C PRO A 185 -4.24 3.80 5.95
N ASN A 186 -4.50 4.64 6.96
CA ASN A 186 -4.45 6.10 6.85
C ASN A 186 -3.51 6.72 7.88
N LEU A 187 -2.89 7.82 7.46
CA LEU A 187 -2.16 8.76 8.31
C LEU A 187 -2.74 10.16 8.07
N TYR A 188 -3.11 10.85 9.15
CA TYR A 188 -3.64 12.20 9.09
C TYR A 188 -2.58 13.19 9.54
N LEU A 189 -2.29 14.21 8.74
CA LEU A 189 -1.42 15.32 9.13
C LEU A 189 -2.27 16.57 9.36
N LEU A 190 -2.30 17.05 10.61
CA LEU A 190 -2.97 18.28 10.99
C LEU A 190 -2.00 19.46 10.81
N THR A 191 -2.46 20.51 10.14
CA THR A 191 -1.70 21.74 9.87
C THR A 191 -2.54 22.96 10.23
N ASP A 192 -1.92 24.13 10.27
CA ASP A 192 -2.64 25.38 10.51
C ASP A 192 -3.65 25.71 9.38
N GLN A 193 -3.47 25.11 8.20
CA GLN A 193 -4.31 25.31 7.01
C GLN A 193 -5.39 24.23 6.83
N GLY A 194 -5.52 23.31 7.79
CA GLY A 194 -6.44 22.16 7.72
C GLY A 194 -5.71 20.83 7.81
N SER A 195 -6.39 19.74 7.41
CA SER A 195 -5.84 18.38 7.49
C SER A 195 -5.53 17.80 6.12
N VAL A 196 -4.47 17.00 6.08
CA VAL A 196 -4.03 16.22 4.91
C VAL A 196 -4.25 14.75 5.22
N LEU A 197 -4.94 14.05 4.32
CA LEU A 197 -5.03 12.59 4.35
C LEU A 197 -3.86 12.00 3.57
N LEU A 198 -3.07 11.16 4.21
CA LEU A 198 -2.02 10.35 3.59
C LEU A 198 -2.48 8.88 3.61
N THR A 199 -2.52 8.23 2.45
CA THR A 199 -2.90 6.82 2.32
C THR A 199 -2.19 6.20 1.13
N HIS A 200 -1.99 4.88 1.08
CA HIS A 200 -1.47 4.24 -0.13
C HIS A 200 -2.41 4.47 -1.34
N GLY A 201 -3.72 4.35 -1.11
CA GLY A 201 -4.72 4.55 -2.15
C GLY A 201 -5.12 3.29 -2.94
N HIS A 202 -4.73 2.08 -2.50
CA HIS A 202 -5.19 0.84 -3.12
C HIS A 202 -6.73 0.70 -3.10
N TYR A 203 -7.42 1.19 -2.06
CA TYR A 203 -8.89 1.24 -2.02
C TYR A 203 -9.51 2.20 -3.05
N LEU A 204 -8.71 2.96 -3.80
CA LEU A 204 -9.14 3.81 -4.91
C LEU A 204 -9.14 3.05 -6.26
N GLU A 205 -8.62 1.82 -6.28
CA GLU A 205 -8.66 0.91 -7.43
C GLU A 205 -9.69 -0.20 -7.20
N GLU A 206 -10.42 -0.56 -8.25
CA GLU A 206 -11.48 -1.56 -8.19
C GLU A 206 -10.97 -2.92 -7.75
N TYR A 207 -9.85 -3.38 -8.32
CA TYR A 207 -9.32 -4.72 -8.05
C TYR A 207 -9.07 -4.94 -6.55
N TRP A 208 -8.48 -3.96 -5.86
CA TRP A 208 -8.14 -4.04 -4.44
C TRP A 208 -9.28 -3.69 -3.47
N SER A 209 -10.37 -3.12 -3.99
CA SER A 209 -11.58 -2.82 -3.22
C SER A 209 -12.76 -3.73 -3.56
N MET A 210 -12.59 -4.63 -4.53
CA MET A 210 -13.66 -5.40 -5.18
C MET A 210 -14.48 -6.20 -4.18
N LEU A 211 -13.83 -6.92 -3.24
CA LEU A 211 -14.57 -7.67 -2.22
C LEU A 211 -15.37 -6.73 -1.32
N GLY A 212 -14.79 -5.61 -0.90
CA GLY A 212 -15.50 -4.58 -0.16
C GLY A 212 -16.73 -4.09 -0.91
N GLU A 213 -16.56 -3.70 -2.18
CA GLU A 213 -17.66 -3.18 -2.99
C GLU A 213 -18.76 -4.23 -3.22
N TRP A 214 -18.40 -5.43 -3.67
CA TRP A 214 -19.37 -6.48 -4.00
C TRP A 214 -20.01 -7.11 -2.77
N ALA A 215 -19.25 -7.35 -1.70
CA ALA A 215 -19.82 -7.92 -0.49
C ALA A 215 -20.80 -6.93 0.16
N LEU A 216 -20.48 -5.63 0.17
CA LEU A 216 -21.41 -4.61 0.66
C LEU A 216 -22.68 -4.52 -0.21
N GLU A 217 -22.55 -4.62 -1.54
CA GLU A 217 -23.71 -4.62 -2.45
C GLU A 217 -24.60 -5.86 -2.28
N ILE A 218 -23.99 -7.05 -2.20
CA ILE A 218 -24.71 -8.33 -2.19
C ILE A 218 -25.23 -8.68 -0.79
N ALA A 219 -24.39 -8.49 0.23
CA ALA A 219 -24.60 -9.01 1.58
C ALA A 219 -24.44 -7.94 2.67
N GLY A 220 -24.32 -6.65 2.33
CA GLY A 220 -24.08 -5.58 3.31
C GLY A 220 -25.14 -5.53 4.42
N LYS A 221 -26.40 -5.79 4.08
CA LYS A 221 -27.51 -5.88 5.06
C LYS A 221 -27.33 -7.05 6.03
N ASP A 222 -26.90 -8.20 5.53
CA ASP A 222 -26.69 -9.41 6.34
C ASP A 222 -25.45 -9.27 7.24
N MET A 223 -24.47 -8.48 6.81
CA MET A 223 -23.30 -8.08 7.61
C MET A 223 -23.61 -6.98 8.63
N GLY A 224 -24.82 -6.40 8.62
CA GLY A 224 -25.19 -5.30 9.52
C GLY A 224 -24.59 -3.94 9.14
N ILE A 225 -23.99 -3.82 7.95
CA ILE A 225 -23.36 -2.58 7.49
C ILE A 225 -24.41 -1.75 6.75
N THR A 226 -24.93 -0.73 7.41
CA THR A 226 -25.91 0.19 6.84
C THR A 226 -25.29 1.57 6.63
N GLY A 227 -25.22 2.02 5.37
CA GLY A 227 -24.73 3.35 5.03
C GLY A 227 -23.30 3.34 4.50
N ILE A 228 -22.51 4.34 4.91
CA ILE A 228 -21.10 4.47 4.49
C ILE A 228 -20.28 3.54 5.39
N PRO A 229 -19.54 2.55 4.84
CA PRO A 229 -18.73 1.67 5.64
C PRO A 229 -17.61 2.45 6.32
N THR A 230 -17.28 2.08 7.55
CA THR A 230 -16.09 2.56 8.25
C THR A 230 -14.83 2.07 7.55
N ILE A 231 -13.70 2.75 7.76
CA ILE A 231 -12.41 2.32 7.22
C ILE A 231 -12.04 0.92 7.74
N ARG A 232 -12.34 0.65 9.02
CA ARG A 232 -12.15 -0.67 9.62
C ARG A 232 -12.93 -1.77 8.87
N GLU A 233 -14.22 -1.56 8.62
CA GLU A 233 -15.05 -2.53 7.87
C GLU A 233 -14.53 -2.74 6.43
N LEU A 234 -14.09 -1.66 5.77
CA LEU A 234 -13.49 -1.76 4.43
C LEU A 234 -12.24 -2.64 4.45
N VAL A 235 -11.38 -2.49 5.47
CA VAL A 235 -10.20 -3.35 5.64
C VAL A 235 -10.62 -4.78 5.95
N GLU A 236 -11.51 -5.00 6.92
CA GLU A 236 -11.94 -6.34 7.37
C GLU A 236 -12.47 -7.17 6.20
N ILE A 237 -13.27 -6.57 5.32
CA ILE A 237 -13.88 -7.28 4.18
C ILE A 237 -12.84 -7.57 3.07
N ASN A 238 -11.94 -6.63 2.79
CA ASN A 238 -10.95 -6.81 1.73
C ASN A 238 -9.71 -7.62 2.17
N PHE A 239 -9.48 -7.75 3.47
CA PHE A 239 -8.33 -8.42 4.07
C PHE A 239 -8.01 -9.79 3.43
N PRO A 240 -8.97 -10.75 3.31
CA PRO A 240 -8.63 -12.08 2.82
C PRO A 240 -8.16 -12.07 1.36
N PHE A 241 -8.76 -11.20 0.54
CA PHE A 241 -8.41 -11.09 -0.86
C PHE A 241 -7.07 -10.40 -1.05
N ASN A 242 -6.82 -9.30 -0.35
CA ASN A 242 -5.53 -8.60 -0.44
C ASN A 242 -4.38 -9.52 -0.04
N GLN A 243 -4.56 -10.31 1.03
CA GLN A 243 -3.58 -11.31 1.43
C GLN A 243 -3.36 -12.37 0.34
N LEU A 244 -4.44 -12.93 -0.23
CA LEU A 244 -4.34 -13.97 -1.26
C LEU A 244 -3.70 -13.43 -2.55
N ALA A 245 -4.12 -12.25 -3.01
CA ALA A 245 -3.71 -11.65 -4.27
C ALA A 245 -2.25 -11.18 -4.24
N CYS A 246 -1.72 -10.82 -3.07
CA CYS A 246 -0.34 -10.37 -2.90
C CYS A 246 0.54 -11.47 -2.32
N SER A 247 0.74 -11.46 -1.00
CA SER A 247 1.69 -12.36 -0.34
C SER A 247 1.36 -13.83 -0.51
N GLY A 248 0.09 -14.22 -0.45
CA GLY A 248 -0.33 -15.60 -0.68
C GLY A 248 0.10 -16.10 -2.07
N ALA A 249 -0.17 -15.31 -3.11
CA ALA A 249 0.26 -15.59 -4.47
C ALA A 249 1.78 -15.57 -4.64
N GLY A 250 2.48 -14.62 -4.01
CA GLY A 250 3.93 -14.48 -4.14
C GLY A 250 4.75 -15.50 -3.33
N GLN A 251 4.20 -16.04 -2.25
CA GLN A 251 4.86 -17.04 -1.41
C GLN A 251 4.45 -18.49 -1.74
N ALA A 252 3.64 -18.72 -2.78
CA ALA A 252 3.18 -20.05 -3.19
C ALA A 252 4.23 -20.93 -3.91
N GLY A 253 5.52 -20.59 -3.79
CA GLY A 253 6.65 -21.41 -4.23
C GLY A 253 6.61 -21.75 -5.73
N PRO A 254 6.50 -23.04 -6.15
CA PRO A 254 6.41 -23.40 -7.56
C PRO A 254 5.22 -22.77 -8.30
N LEU A 255 4.09 -22.53 -7.61
CA LEU A 255 2.91 -21.92 -8.24
C LEU A 255 3.22 -20.48 -8.67
N THR A 256 3.87 -19.71 -7.80
CA THR A 256 4.32 -18.36 -8.10
C THR A 256 5.25 -18.35 -9.31
N ARG A 257 6.32 -19.15 -9.26
CA ARG A 257 7.40 -19.14 -10.25
C ARG A 257 6.98 -19.67 -11.62
N ASN A 258 6.18 -20.73 -11.66
CA ASN A 258 5.90 -21.45 -12.90
C ASN A 258 4.54 -21.06 -13.51
N VAL A 259 3.63 -20.50 -12.72
CA VAL A 259 2.26 -20.20 -13.15
C VAL A 259 1.96 -18.71 -13.03
N ILE A 260 1.96 -18.15 -11.81
CA ILE A 260 1.45 -16.79 -11.57
C ILE A 260 2.30 -15.72 -12.25
N LEU A 261 3.62 -15.69 -12.03
CA LEU A 261 4.49 -14.67 -12.64
C LEU A 261 4.50 -14.76 -14.17
N PRO A 262 4.62 -15.94 -14.79
CA PRO A 262 4.44 -16.04 -16.23
C PRO A 262 3.05 -15.62 -16.72
N LEU A 263 1.97 -15.96 -16.00
CA LEU A 263 0.61 -15.55 -16.36
C LEU A 263 0.43 -14.04 -16.31
N GLN A 264 0.97 -13.38 -15.28
CA GLN A 264 0.95 -11.93 -15.16
C GLN A 264 1.72 -11.27 -16.32
N ARG A 265 2.87 -11.82 -16.70
CA ARG A 265 3.65 -11.36 -17.87
C ARG A 265 2.86 -11.53 -19.17
N ASP A 266 2.26 -12.70 -19.35
CA ASP A 266 1.45 -13.06 -20.53
C ASP A 266 0.19 -12.17 -20.63
N ALA A 267 -0.50 -11.91 -19.52
CA ALA A 267 -1.63 -10.99 -19.46
C ALA A 267 -1.22 -9.56 -19.83
N ARG A 268 -0.08 -9.07 -19.30
CA ARG A 268 0.45 -7.74 -19.63
C ARG A 268 0.89 -7.62 -21.10
N SER A 269 1.46 -8.67 -21.68
CA SER A 269 1.84 -8.71 -23.11
C SER A 269 0.66 -9.02 -24.03
N ARG A 270 -0.55 -9.22 -23.48
CA ARG A 270 -1.76 -9.67 -24.19
C ARG A 270 -1.58 -11.02 -24.91
N ASP A 271 -0.63 -11.84 -24.48
CA ASP A 271 -0.51 -13.24 -24.92
C ASP A 271 -1.46 -14.12 -24.10
N ILE A 272 -2.64 -14.39 -24.66
CA ILE A 272 -3.67 -15.15 -23.96
C ILE A 272 -3.46 -16.67 -23.99
N LYS A 273 -2.50 -17.21 -24.74
CA LYS A 273 -2.40 -18.66 -24.98
C LYS A 273 -2.30 -19.48 -23.70
N ARG A 274 -1.51 -19.00 -22.73
CA ARG A 274 -1.36 -19.66 -21.42
C ARG A 274 -2.65 -19.56 -20.60
N ILE A 275 -3.28 -18.39 -20.61
CA ILE A 275 -4.54 -18.12 -19.90
C ILE A 275 -5.64 -19.04 -20.43
N GLU A 276 -5.80 -19.11 -21.76
CA GLU A 276 -6.74 -20.01 -22.42
C GLU A 276 -6.52 -21.46 -22.01
N ARG A 277 -5.27 -21.94 -22.08
CA ARG A 277 -4.93 -23.32 -21.68
C ARG A 277 -5.31 -23.64 -20.23
N TYR A 278 -5.05 -22.74 -19.29
CA TYR A 278 -5.42 -22.97 -17.89
C TYR A 278 -6.93 -22.88 -17.66
N LEU A 279 -7.60 -21.93 -18.32
CA LEU A 279 -9.04 -21.79 -18.26
C LEU A 279 -9.74 -23.03 -18.84
N ASP A 280 -9.25 -23.56 -19.97
CA ASP A 280 -9.74 -24.81 -20.56
C ASP A 280 -9.58 -25.99 -19.59
N GLY A 281 -8.44 -26.06 -18.89
CA GLY A 281 -8.21 -27.06 -17.84
C GLY A 281 -9.18 -26.95 -16.66
N ILE A 282 -9.48 -25.73 -16.20
CA ILE A 282 -10.46 -25.47 -15.12
C ILE A 282 -11.85 -25.86 -15.57
N LEU A 283 -12.29 -25.40 -16.76
CA LEU A 283 -13.62 -25.68 -17.28
C LEU A 283 -13.83 -27.18 -17.49
N ALA A 284 -12.84 -27.89 -18.05
CA ALA A 284 -12.88 -29.35 -18.19
C ALA A 284 -12.93 -30.09 -16.85
N ARG A 285 -12.44 -29.47 -15.76
CA ARG A 285 -12.53 -30.05 -14.42
C ARG A 285 -13.87 -29.76 -13.77
N ILE A 286 -14.43 -28.57 -13.95
CA ILE A 286 -15.78 -28.19 -13.49
C ILE A 286 -16.82 -29.08 -14.16
N ASP A 287 -16.72 -29.28 -15.47
CA ASP A 287 -17.58 -30.17 -16.25
C ASP A 287 -17.65 -31.58 -15.63
N LYS A 288 -16.49 -32.15 -15.27
CA LYS A 288 -16.41 -33.45 -14.57
C LYS A 288 -17.02 -33.48 -13.17
N LEU A 289 -17.16 -32.32 -12.51
CA LEU A 289 -17.72 -32.21 -11.15
C LEU A 289 -19.22 -31.96 -11.14
N ILE A 290 -19.80 -31.58 -12.28
CA ILE A 290 -21.24 -31.40 -12.47
C ILE A 290 -21.75 -32.60 -13.27
N PRO A 291 -22.00 -33.77 -12.64
CA PRO A 291 -22.50 -34.93 -13.37
C PRO A 291 -23.87 -34.60 -13.97
N GLY A 292 -23.92 -34.48 -15.30
CA GLY A 292 -25.16 -34.32 -16.04
C GLY A 292 -26.06 -35.53 -15.83
N ARG A 293 -27.31 -35.30 -15.38
CA ARG A 293 -28.32 -36.37 -15.28
C ARG A 293 -28.93 -36.70 -16.65
N TYR A 294 -28.88 -35.77 -17.61
CA TYR A 294 -29.43 -35.93 -18.97
C TYR A 294 -28.54 -35.26 -20.04
N VAL A 295 -28.60 -35.75 -21.29
CA VAL A 295 -27.85 -35.20 -22.46
C VAL A 295 -28.13 -33.72 -22.71
N ILE A 296 -29.35 -33.26 -22.41
CA ILE A 296 -29.73 -31.84 -22.54
C ILE A 296 -28.97 -30.98 -21.52
N ASP A 297 -28.73 -31.50 -20.31
CA ASP A 297 -27.98 -30.78 -19.28
C ASP A 297 -26.51 -30.59 -19.69
N GLU A 298 -25.93 -31.56 -20.39
CA GLU A 298 -24.56 -31.51 -20.91
C GLU A 298 -24.39 -30.42 -21.99
N ILE A 299 -25.32 -30.34 -22.95
CA ILE A 299 -25.30 -29.30 -24.00
C ILE A 299 -25.44 -27.90 -23.42
N VAL A 300 -26.33 -27.73 -22.43
CA VAL A 300 -26.56 -26.44 -21.75
C VAL A 300 -25.35 -26.05 -20.92
N THR A 301 -24.78 -27.01 -20.17
CA THR A 301 -23.58 -26.79 -19.34
C THR A 301 -22.39 -26.40 -20.21
N ASP A 302 -22.17 -27.09 -21.31
CA ASP A 302 -21.13 -26.75 -22.30
C ASP A 302 -21.31 -25.34 -22.88
N ALA A 303 -22.54 -24.97 -23.24
CA ALA A 303 -22.82 -23.64 -23.77
C ALA A 303 -22.55 -22.54 -22.73
N LEU A 304 -22.93 -22.77 -21.46
CA LEU A 304 -22.66 -21.87 -20.35
C LEU A 304 -21.16 -21.74 -20.06
N LEU A 305 -20.42 -22.85 -20.03
CA LEU A 305 -18.97 -22.84 -19.80
C LEU A 305 -18.22 -22.14 -20.94
N ARG A 306 -18.63 -22.34 -22.20
CA ARG A 306 -18.09 -21.58 -23.35
C ARG A 306 -18.38 -20.09 -23.26
N GLN A 307 -19.58 -19.71 -22.85
CA GLN A 307 -19.94 -18.31 -22.67
C GLN A 307 -19.14 -17.68 -21.52
N LEU A 308 -18.98 -18.40 -20.40
CA LEU A 308 -18.15 -17.98 -19.28
C LEU A 308 -16.69 -17.79 -19.72
N ARG A 309 -16.14 -18.74 -20.51
CA ARG A 309 -14.80 -18.65 -21.10
C ARG A 309 -14.62 -17.35 -21.88
N SER A 310 -15.50 -17.08 -22.85
CA SER A 310 -15.43 -15.88 -23.68
C SER A 310 -15.48 -14.62 -22.83
N ARG A 311 -16.40 -14.55 -21.86
CA ARG A 311 -16.52 -13.39 -20.98
C ARG A 311 -15.27 -13.16 -20.14
N ILE A 312 -14.66 -14.20 -19.58
CA ILE A 312 -13.44 -14.08 -18.79
C ILE A 312 -12.29 -13.55 -19.67
N ILE A 313 -12.10 -14.11 -20.87
CA ILE A 313 -11.05 -13.66 -21.80
C ILE A 313 -11.31 -12.20 -22.23
N ASP A 314 -12.54 -11.88 -22.62
CA ASP A 314 -12.92 -10.53 -23.04
C ASP A 314 -12.70 -9.51 -21.92
N THR A 315 -13.02 -9.87 -20.67
CA THR A 315 -12.75 -9.02 -19.51
C THR A 315 -11.25 -8.82 -19.31
N ILE A 316 -10.44 -9.89 -19.32
CA ILE A 316 -8.98 -9.79 -19.17
C ILE A 316 -8.37 -8.89 -20.25
N LEU A 317 -8.83 -8.99 -21.50
CA LEU A 317 -8.35 -8.18 -22.62
C LEU A 317 -8.77 -6.71 -22.54
N LYS A 318 -9.85 -6.40 -21.82
CA LYS A 318 -10.39 -5.05 -21.64
C LYS A 318 -9.85 -4.33 -20.40
N ILE A 319 -9.22 -5.04 -19.47
CA ILE A 319 -8.60 -4.41 -18.30
C ILE A 319 -7.44 -3.53 -18.80
N GLU A 320 -7.63 -2.22 -18.73
CA GLU A 320 -6.54 -1.27 -18.90
C GLU A 320 -5.72 -1.23 -17.61
N PRO A 321 -4.37 -1.25 -17.68
CA PRO A 321 -3.55 -1.15 -16.49
C PRO A 321 -3.76 0.22 -15.82
N THR A 322 -3.97 0.19 -14.51
CA THR A 322 -4.04 1.39 -13.66
C THR A 322 -2.67 2.05 -13.51
N ARG A 323 -1.62 1.21 -13.44
CA ARG A 323 -0.22 1.66 -13.41
C ARG A 323 0.13 2.50 -14.63
N PHE A 324 0.77 3.64 -14.38
CA PHE A 324 1.21 4.59 -15.39
C PHE A 324 0.09 5.19 -16.26
N ASN A 325 -1.18 5.13 -15.84
CA ASN A 325 -2.30 5.73 -16.56
C ASN A 325 -2.67 7.11 -16.01
N GLU A 326 -2.28 8.17 -16.71
CA GLU A 326 -2.58 9.57 -16.34
C GLU A 326 -4.08 9.88 -16.32
N LYS A 327 -4.87 9.15 -17.13
CA LYS A 327 -6.31 9.38 -17.24
C LYS A 327 -7.10 8.72 -16.12
N PHE A 328 -6.54 7.70 -15.47
CA PHE A 328 -7.20 6.90 -14.44
C PHE A 328 -7.87 7.78 -13.38
N VAL A 329 -7.14 8.74 -12.83
CA VAL A 329 -7.65 9.64 -11.79
C VAL A 329 -8.77 10.56 -12.28
N HIS A 330 -8.95 10.74 -13.58
CA HIS A 330 -9.98 11.61 -14.16
C HIS A 330 -11.25 10.86 -14.57
N GLU A 331 -11.26 9.54 -14.50
CA GLU A 331 -12.42 8.74 -14.88
C GLU A 331 -13.56 8.87 -13.86
N ALA A 332 -14.79 9.02 -14.35
CA ALA A 332 -15.94 9.33 -13.49
C ALA A 332 -16.22 8.27 -12.41
N HIS A 333 -16.02 6.99 -12.74
CA HIS A 333 -16.22 5.90 -11.78
C HIS A 333 -15.09 5.84 -10.73
N VAL A 334 -13.85 6.15 -11.12
CA VAL A 334 -12.70 6.29 -10.20
C VAL A 334 -12.96 7.45 -9.24
N GLN A 335 -13.38 8.60 -9.77
CA GLN A 335 -13.76 9.78 -8.98
C GLN A 335 -14.86 9.49 -7.96
N GLU A 336 -15.84 8.64 -8.30
CA GLU A 336 -16.87 8.23 -7.34
C GLU A 336 -16.31 7.30 -6.25
N ARG A 337 -15.38 6.40 -6.58
CA ARG A 337 -14.66 5.59 -5.58
C ARG A 337 -13.84 6.45 -4.63
N PHE A 338 -13.12 7.46 -5.17
CA PHE A 338 -12.41 8.45 -4.36
C PHE A 338 -13.36 9.12 -3.36
N LYS A 339 -14.53 9.60 -3.80
CA LYS A 339 -15.51 10.21 -2.90
C LYS A 339 -16.01 9.25 -1.83
N ARG A 340 -16.33 8.00 -2.19
CA ARG A 340 -16.80 6.98 -1.23
C ARG A 340 -15.77 6.73 -0.14
N TYR A 341 -14.54 6.41 -0.53
CA TYR A 341 -13.43 6.18 0.41
C TYR A 341 -13.15 7.42 1.27
N PHE A 342 -13.10 8.60 0.64
CA PHE A 342 -12.84 9.85 1.33
C PHE A 342 -13.89 10.19 2.40
N ARG A 343 -15.17 9.86 2.16
CA ARG A 343 -16.23 10.03 3.16
C ARG A 343 -15.99 9.15 4.39
N SER A 344 -15.56 7.91 4.20
CA SER A 344 -15.17 7.01 5.30
C SER A 344 -13.98 7.58 6.08
N CYS A 345 -12.97 8.13 5.40
CA CYS A 345 -11.84 8.80 6.07
C CYS A 345 -12.27 10.06 6.85
N CYS A 346 -13.22 10.84 6.33
CA CYS A 346 -13.75 11.99 7.04
C CYS A 346 -14.50 11.57 8.32
N ALA A 347 -15.24 10.46 8.26
CA ALA A 347 -15.89 9.91 9.44
C ALA A 347 -14.87 9.41 10.47
N GLU A 348 -13.85 8.67 10.02
CA GLU A 348 -12.73 8.20 10.85
C GLU A 348 -12.00 9.38 11.53
N LEU A 349 -11.64 10.42 10.78
CA LEU A 349 -10.95 11.58 11.36
C LEU A 349 -11.81 12.31 12.40
N LYS A 350 -13.12 12.44 12.20
CA LYS A 350 -14.03 13.06 13.19
C LYS A 350 -14.16 12.24 14.46
N GLU A 351 -14.08 10.92 14.36
CA GLU A 351 -14.06 10.05 15.53
C GLU A 351 -12.76 10.22 16.33
N ILE A 352 -11.63 10.31 15.63
CA ILE A 352 -10.31 10.46 16.25
C ILE A 352 -10.08 11.86 16.81
N GLU A 353 -10.54 12.88 16.09
CA GLU A 353 -10.41 14.31 16.40
C GLU A 353 -11.79 14.99 16.46
N PRO A 354 -12.61 14.74 17.50
CA PRO A 354 -13.97 15.31 17.58
C PRO A 354 -14.00 16.84 17.63
N GLU A 355 -12.91 17.47 18.07
CA GLU A 355 -12.76 18.92 18.11
C GLU A 355 -12.42 19.53 16.73
N LEU A 356 -12.04 18.71 15.75
CA LEU A 356 -11.72 19.16 14.41
C LEU A 356 -13.01 19.45 13.63
N THR A 357 -13.22 20.72 13.29
CA THR A 357 -14.41 21.16 12.57
C THR A 357 -14.33 20.89 11.06
N ASP A 358 -13.12 20.77 10.53
CA ASP A 358 -12.85 20.64 9.11
C ASP A 358 -12.44 19.22 8.70
N ASN A 359 -13.05 18.73 7.62
CA ASN A 359 -12.57 17.55 6.92
C ASN A 359 -11.19 17.82 6.29
N PRO A 360 -10.46 16.77 5.84
CA PRO A 360 -9.29 16.97 5.00
C PRO A 360 -9.60 17.82 3.76
N ASN A 361 -8.68 18.69 3.36
CA ASN A 361 -8.76 19.43 2.10
C ASN A 361 -7.74 18.94 1.06
N ARG A 362 -6.84 18.05 1.48
CA ARG A 362 -5.73 17.53 0.68
C ARG A 362 -5.63 16.02 0.86
N LEU A 363 -5.27 15.34 -0.21
CA LEU A 363 -5.01 13.91 -0.27
C LEU A 363 -3.62 13.66 -0.86
N VAL A 364 -2.77 12.94 -0.15
CA VAL A 364 -1.51 12.42 -0.67
C VAL A 364 -1.65 10.91 -0.75
N PHE A 365 -1.35 10.35 -1.92
CA PHE A 365 -1.44 8.92 -2.10
C PHE A 365 -0.37 8.34 -3.04
N GLY A 366 -0.22 7.02 -3.00
CA GLY A 366 0.66 6.23 -3.85
C GLY A 366 -0.09 5.50 -4.97
N HIS A 367 0.34 4.29 -5.28
CA HIS A 367 -0.36 3.23 -6.00
C HIS A 367 -0.33 3.25 -7.54
N THR A 368 -0.45 4.42 -8.18
CA THR A 368 -0.53 4.46 -9.66
C THR A 368 0.85 4.45 -10.34
N HIS A 369 1.93 4.61 -9.57
CA HIS A 369 3.31 4.75 -10.04
C HIS A 369 3.52 5.91 -11.03
N ARG A 370 2.55 6.83 -11.14
CA ARG A 370 2.66 8.03 -11.97
C ARG A 370 2.59 9.27 -11.08
N PRO A 371 3.68 10.02 -10.96
CA PRO A 371 3.72 11.17 -10.08
C PRO A 371 2.76 12.25 -10.56
N ILE A 372 1.99 12.80 -9.62
CA ILE A 372 1.16 14.00 -9.82
C ILE A 372 1.67 15.01 -8.80
N SER A 373 2.53 15.91 -9.26
CA SER A 373 3.22 16.87 -8.39
C SER A 373 2.25 17.80 -7.69
N TRP A 374 2.58 18.14 -6.44
CA TRP A 374 2.04 19.33 -5.82
C TRP A 374 2.72 20.55 -6.45
N GLN A 375 2.00 21.40 -7.17
CA GLN A 375 2.65 22.58 -7.75
C GLN A 375 3.17 23.51 -6.64
N ILE A 376 4.46 23.86 -6.74
CA ILE A 376 5.11 24.80 -5.84
C ILE A 376 4.47 26.18 -6.05
N GLY A 377 3.73 26.67 -5.04
CA GLY A 377 3.11 28.00 -5.06
C GLY A 377 1.59 28.05 -4.82
N GLY A 378 0.90 26.91 -4.74
CA GLY A 378 -0.53 26.89 -4.41
C GLY A 378 -1.28 25.62 -4.83
N LEU A 379 -2.61 25.68 -4.77
CA LEU A 379 -3.53 24.62 -5.25
C LEU A 379 -3.92 24.79 -6.73
N GLU A 380 -3.46 25.87 -7.37
CA GLU A 380 -3.77 26.13 -8.78
C GLU A 380 -3.14 25.04 -9.68
N GLY A 381 -3.97 24.36 -10.46
CA GLY A 381 -3.55 23.31 -11.39
C GLY A 381 -3.42 21.90 -10.80
N ALA A 382 -3.41 21.74 -9.47
CA ALA A 382 -3.43 20.42 -8.84
C ALA A 382 -4.78 19.74 -9.08
N PRO A 383 -4.81 18.49 -9.59
CA PRO A 383 -6.05 17.75 -9.75
C PRO A 383 -6.87 17.71 -8.46
N ALA A 384 -8.19 17.80 -8.60
CA ALA A 384 -9.10 17.82 -7.48
C ALA A 384 -10.38 17.04 -7.79
N PHE A 385 -11.01 16.54 -6.73
CA PHE A 385 -12.35 15.98 -6.81
C PHE A 385 -13.32 16.76 -5.92
N SER A 386 -14.56 16.88 -6.39
CA SER A 386 -15.63 17.46 -5.59
C SER A 386 -16.19 16.43 -4.61
N THR A 387 -16.28 16.82 -3.35
CA THR A 387 -16.90 16.01 -2.29
C THR A 387 -18.43 15.91 -2.41
N GLY A 388 -19.04 16.66 -3.34
CA GLY A 388 -20.49 16.79 -3.49
C GLY A 388 -21.12 17.90 -2.64
N THR A 389 -20.37 18.47 -1.68
CA THR A 389 -20.81 19.63 -0.87
C THR A 389 -20.31 20.97 -1.41
N GLY A 390 -19.77 20.98 -2.62
CA GLY A 390 -19.12 22.15 -3.24
C GLY A 390 -17.64 22.34 -2.85
N ARG A 391 -17.14 21.60 -1.85
CA ARG A 391 -15.73 21.61 -1.46
C ARG A 391 -14.90 20.72 -2.39
N GLN A 392 -13.80 21.27 -2.90
CA GLN A 392 -12.78 20.57 -3.67
C GLN A 392 -11.71 19.99 -2.74
N VAL A 393 -11.27 18.77 -3.04
CA VAL A 393 -10.12 18.13 -2.37
C VAL A 393 -9.05 17.94 -3.41
N HIS A 394 -7.92 18.60 -3.21
CA HIS A 394 -6.78 18.49 -4.10
C HIS A 394 -5.97 17.25 -3.75
N PHE A 395 -5.40 16.60 -4.75
CA PHE A 395 -4.61 15.40 -4.54
C PHE A 395 -3.24 15.42 -5.22
N CYS A 396 -2.30 14.72 -4.60
CA CYS A 396 -0.95 14.48 -5.07
C CYS A 396 -0.72 12.96 -5.10
N ASN A 397 -0.12 12.46 -6.19
CA ASN A 397 0.34 11.08 -6.28
C ASN A 397 1.86 11.06 -6.22
N LEU A 398 2.43 10.24 -5.35
CA LEU A 398 3.88 10.20 -5.12
C LEU A 398 4.66 9.45 -6.22
N GLY A 399 3.98 8.85 -7.19
CA GLY A 399 4.63 8.06 -8.23
C GLY A 399 5.20 6.76 -7.67
N GLY A 400 6.24 6.21 -8.30
CA GLY A 400 6.87 5.01 -7.78
C GLY A 400 8.30 4.86 -8.24
N TRP A 401 9.11 4.15 -7.46
CA TRP A 401 10.56 4.05 -7.67
C TRP A 401 10.97 2.87 -8.55
N LEU A 402 10.15 2.61 -9.58
CA LEU A 402 10.31 1.49 -10.51
C LEU A 402 10.56 2.00 -11.92
N SER A 403 11.47 1.35 -12.65
CA SER A 403 11.48 1.50 -14.11
C SER A 403 10.31 0.76 -14.75
N ASN A 404 9.71 1.35 -15.79
CA ASN A 404 8.65 0.74 -16.56
C ASN A 404 9.15 -0.55 -17.23
N TYR A 405 8.47 -1.66 -16.94
CA TYR A 405 8.80 -2.98 -17.46
C TYR A 405 8.90 -2.96 -18.99
N GLY A 406 10.07 -3.33 -19.50
CA GLY A 406 10.35 -3.44 -20.93
C GLY A 406 10.86 -2.16 -21.60
N ALA A 407 10.38 -0.97 -21.20
CA ALA A 407 10.89 0.31 -21.71
C ALA A 407 12.16 0.79 -20.98
N LYS A 408 12.41 0.30 -19.75
CA LYS A 408 13.46 0.78 -18.83
C LYS A 408 13.38 2.30 -18.58
N GLU A 409 12.21 2.88 -18.75
CA GLU A 409 11.95 4.30 -18.55
C GLU A 409 11.46 4.52 -17.12
N PHE A 410 12.07 5.43 -16.39
CA PHE A 410 11.60 5.82 -15.07
C PHE A 410 10.49 6.86 -15.24
N CYS A 411 9.27 6.54 -14.81
CA CYS A 411 8.12 7.45 -14.96
C CYS A 411 8.12 8.60 -13.95
N GLY A 412 9.05 8.55 -13.00
CA GLY A 412 9.28 9.55 -11.98
C GLY A 412 8.66 9.21 -10.62
N ALA A 413 9.14 9.89 -9.60
CA ALA A 413 8.62 9.84 -8.23
C ALA A 413 8.63 11.24 -7.61
N GLU A 414 7.72 11.50 -6.68
CA GLU A 414 7.72 12.71 -5.87
C GLU A 414 8.23 12.40 -4.47
N VAL A 415 9.08 13.29 -3.97
CA VAL A 415 9.40 13.37 -2.55
C VAL A 415 8.68 14.58 -1.98
N LEU A 416 7.71 14.34 -1.10
CA LEU A 416 6.99 15.41 -0.40
C LEU A 416 7.68 15.67 0.94
N THR A 417 8.01 16.93 1.22
CA THR A 417 8.55 17.36 2.51
C THR A 417 7.61 18.36 3.17
N PHE A 418 7.59 18.34 4.50
CA PHE A 418 6.82 19.27 5.32
C PHE A 418 7.61 19.71 6.55
N ASP A 419 7.57 21.00 6.83
CA ASP A 419 8.17 21.62 8.02
C ASP A 419 7.08 22.39 8.78
N SER A 420 6.79 21.96 10.02
CA SER A 420 5.77 22.57 10.86
C SER A 420 6.08 24.00 11.27
N ASP A 421 7.34 24.40 11.30
CA ASP A 421 7.70 25.75 11.73
C ASP A 421 7.35 26.77 10.64
N SER A 422 7.50 26.35 9.37
CA SER A 422 7.13 27.15 8.21
C SER A 422 5.70 26.91 7.72
N GLN A 423 5.07 25.79 8.10
CA GLN A 423 3.80 25.29 7.54
C GLN A 423 3.85 25.09 6.01
N VAL A 424 5.03 24.90 5.43
CA VAL A 424 5.23 24.77 3.99
C VAL A 424 5.33 23.30 3.59
N PHE A 425 4.60 22.94 2.54
CA PHE A 425 4.82 21.71 1.79
C PHE A 425 5.71 21.99 0.58
N ARG A 426 6.67 21.10 0.32
CA ARG A 426 7.46 21.11 -0.91
C ARG A 426 7.41 19.73 -1.54
N SER A 427 7.07 19.68 -2.83
CA SER A 427 7.12 18.47 -3.64
C SER A 427 8.28 18.59 -4.61
N GLU A 428 9.16 17.60 -4.62
CA GLU A 428 10.27 17.53 -5.56
C GLU A 428 10.13 16.29 -6.45
N ARG A 429 9.99 16.54 -7.75
CA ARG A 429 9.89 15.50 -8.77
C ARG A 429 11.27 15.01 -9.15
N ILE A 430 11.44 13.69 -9.14
CA ILE A 430 12.62 12.98 -9.64
C ILE A 430 12.25 12.32 -10.97
N GLU A 431 13.08 12.53 -12.01
CA GLU A 431 12.89 12.03 -13.38
C GLU A 431 14.10 11.25 -13.90
#